data_AF-G4YJ14-F1
#
_entry.id   AF-G4YJ14-F1
#
_cell.length_a   1.000
_cell.length_b   1.000
_cell.length_c   1.000
_cell.angle_alpha   90.00
_cell.angle_beta   90.00
_cell.angle_gamma   90.00
#
_symmetry.space_group_name_H-M   'P 1'
#
loop_
_entity.id
_entity.type
_entity.pdbx_description
1 polymer ?
#
loop_
_entity_poly.entity_id
_entity_poly.type
_entity_poly.pdbx_seq_one_letter_code
_entity_poly.pdbx_strand_id
1 'polypeptide(L)' 'LLASIPPTSNVVERFFSIARATFGLQRHALQPYTLEMLLFLRQNADYWDARTVESAE' A
#
# COMPACT_ATOMS: atom_id res chain seq x y z
N LEU A 1 21.11 -9.35 -1.79
CA LEU A 1 20.12 -9.35 -0.69
C LEU A 1 20.36 -8.22 0.30
N LEU A 2 21.51 -8.12 0.97
CA LEU A 2 21.77 -6.98 1.86
C LEU A 2 21.87 -5.65 1.13
N ALA A 3 22.46 -5.62 -0.07
CA ALA A 3 22.56 -4.41 -0.90
C ALA A 3 21.21 -3.90 -1.46
N SER A 4 20.17 -4.73 -1.45
CA SER A 4 18.83 -4.35 -1.93
C SER A 4 17.93 -3.82 -0.82
N ILE A 5 18.37 -3.91 0.44
CA ILE A 5 17.65 -3.36 1.58
C ILE A 5 18.25 -1.99 1.87
N PRO A 6 17.51 -0.89 1.67
CA PRO A 6 18.04 0.43 1.97
C PRO A 6 18.38 0.54 3.46
N PRO A 7 19.43 1.32 3.82
CA PRO A 7 19.88 1.47 5.20
C PRO A 7 18.85 2.15 6.12
N THR A 8 17.81 2.77 5.55
CA THR A 8 16.68 3.34 6.28
C THR A 8 15.36 2.87 5.67
N SER A 9 14.40 2.56 6.53
CA SER A 9 13.09 2.02 6.14
C SER A 9 12.10 3.14 5.78
N ASN A 10 12.55 4.17 5.06
CA ASN A 10 11.74 5.34 4.70
C ASN A 10 10.44 4.95 3.97
N VAL A 11 10.48 3.85 3.20
CA VAL A 11 9.30 3.28 2.53
C VAL A 11 8.27 2.78 3.55
N VAL A 12 8.71 2.04 4.56
CA VAL A 12 7.83 1.49 5.60
C VAL A 12 7.29 2.59 6.51
N GLU A 13 8.12 3.58 6.86
CA GLU A 13 7.69 4.74 7.63
C GLU A 13 6.63 5.57 6.88
N ARG A 14 6.85 5.82 5.59
CA ARG A 14 5.87 6.49 4.73
C ARG A 14 4.58 5.69 4.60
N PHE A 15 4.67 4.37 4.48
CA PHE A 15 3.52 3.47 4.44
C PHE A 15 2.66 3.59 5.71
N PHE A 16 3.27 3.44 6.90
CA PHE A 16 2.52 3.52 8.15
C PHE A 16 2.01 4.93 8.48
N SER A 17 2.68 5.98 8.00
CA SER A 17 2.16 7.35 8.07
C SER A 17 0.86 7.51 7.26
N ILE A 18 0.82 6.98 6.04
CA ILE A 18 -0.40 6.96 5.19
C ILE A 18 -1.50 6.11 5.84
N ALA A 19 -1.14 4.93 6.37
CA ALA A 19 -2.08 4.06 7.07
C ALA A 19 -2.72 4.78 8.27
N ARG A 20 -1.92 5.48 9.08
CA ARG A 20 -2.39 6.28 10.21
C ARG A 20 -3.34 7.39 9.79
N ALA A 21 -3.02 8.13 8.72
CA ALA A 21 -3.88 9.20 8.19
C ALA A 21 -5.21 8.65 7.68
N THR A 22 -5.18 7.53 6.94
CA THR A 22 -6.37 6.85 6.40
C THR A 22 -7.24 6.31 7.53
N PHE A 23 -6.64 5.70 8.55
CA PHE A 23 -7.32 5.15 9.72
C PHE A 23 -7.92 6.24 10.62
N GLY A 24 -7.25 7.38 10.78
CA GLY A 24 -7.70 8.46 11.65
C GLY A 24 -9.00 9.14 11.19
N LEU A 25 -9.21 9.24 9.87
CA LEU A 25 -10.37 9.94 9.30
C LEU A 25 -11.54 9.01 8.92
N GLN A 26 -11.28 7.77 8.51
CA GLN A 26 -12.31 6.85 7.98
C GLN A 26 -12.78 5.77 8.97
N ARG A 27 -12.33 5.86 10.23
CA ARG A 27 -12.48 4.81 11.27
C ARG A 27 -13.91 4.34 11.53
N HIS A 28 -14.92 5.13 11.20
CA HIS A 28 -16.32 4.77 11.46
C HIS A 28 -16.99 4.02 10.31
N ALA A 29 -16.42 4.03 9.09
CA ALA A 29 -17.06 3.47 7.91
C ALA A 29 -16.31 2.29 7.28
N LEU A 30 -15.03 2.09 7.60
CA LEU A 30 -14.19 1.08 6.96
C LEU A 30 -13.85 -0.09 7.88
N GLN A 31 -14.11 -1.32 7.44
CA GLN A 31 -13.65 -2.53 8.13
C GLN A 31 -12.12 -2.65 8.03
N PRO A 32 -11.43 -3.21 9.06
CA PRO A 32 -9.97 -3.40 9.03
C PRO A 32 -9.46 -4.14 7.79
N TYR A 33 -10.18 -5.18 7.36
CA TYR A 33 -9.86 -5.95 6.15
C TYR A 33 -9.84 -5.08 4.88
N THR A 34 -10.83 -4.19 4.73
CA THR A 34 -10.91 -3.26 3.60
C THR A 34 -9.73 -2.27 3.62
N LEU A 35 -9.33 -1.81 4.81
CA LEU A 35 -8.19 -0.92 4.95
C LEU A 35 -6.88 -1.61 4.53
N GLU A 36 -6.66 -2.84 4.98
CA GLU A 36 -5.50 -3.64 4.61
C GLU A 36 -5.41 -3.84 3.09
N MET A 37 -6.55 -4.17 2.45
CA MET A 37 -6.63 -4.33 1.00
C MET A 37 -6.28 -3.04 0.26
N LEU A 38 -6.83 -1.90 0.68
CA LEU A 38 -6.55 -0.61 0.05
C LEU A 38 -5.09 -0.18 0.21
N LEU A 39 -4.50 -0.41 1.38
CA LEU A 39 -3.09 -0.11 1.63
C LEU A 39 -2.17 -1.02 0.79
N PHE A 40 -2.49 -2.31 0.67
CA PHE A 40 -1.76 -3.25 -0.19
C PHE A 40 -1.78 -2.81 -1.65
N LEU A 41 -2.96 -2.50 -2.19
CA LEU A 41 -3.11 -2.03 -3.56
C LEU A 41 -2.31 -0.73 -3.77
N ARG A 42 -2.51 0.28 -2.93
CA ARG A 42 -1.84 1.59 -3.04
C ARG A 42 -0.32 1.48 -2.99
N GLN A 43 0.24 0.64 -2.12
CA GLN A 43 1.69 0.49 -1.99
C GLN A 43 2.31 -0.19 -3.22
N ASN A 44 1.54 -1.01 -3.93
CA ASN A 44 1.99 -1.77 -5.08
C ASN A 44 1.50 -1.21 -6.41
N ALA A 45 1.00 0.04 -6.46
CA ALA A 45 0.37 0.64 -7.65
C ALA A 45 1.20 0.47 -8.94
N ASP A 46 2.52 0.51 -8.84
CA ASP A 46 3.42 0.36 -9.98
C ASP A 46 3.40 -1.06 -10.61
N TYR A 47 2.89 -2.07 -9.90
CA TYR A 47 2.79 -3.46 -10.36
C TYR A 47 1.49 -3.80 -11.08
N TRP A 48 0.45 -2.98 -10.92
CA TRP A 48 -0.86 -3.25 -11.49
C TRP A 48 -1.38 -2.00 -12.21
N ASP A 49 -1.19 -2.01 -13.53
CA ASP A 49 -1.74 -1.03 -14.45
C ASP A 49 -2.89 -1.67 -15.25
N ALA A 50 -3.74 -0.88 -15.90
CA ALA A 50 -4.79 -1.37 -16.80
C ALA A 50 -4.24 -2.34 -17.86
N ARG A 51 -2.99 -2.11 -18.28
CA ARG A 51 -2.23 -2.99 -19.19
C ARG A 51 -1.94 -4.37 -18.59
N THR A 52 -1.73 -4.47 -17.28
CA THR A 52 -1.54 -5.75 -16.59
C THR A 52 -2.81 -6.60 -16.66
N VAL A 53 -3.98 -5.96 -16.59
CA VAL A 53 -5.29 -6.62 -16.71
C VAL A 53 -5.56 -7.05 -18.15
N GLU A 54 -5.25 -6.20 -19.13
CA GLU A 54 -5.39 -6.51 -20.57
C GLU A 54 -4.52 -7.69 -21.01
N SER A 55 -3.32 -7.85 -20.44
CA SER A 55 -2.43 -8.98 -20.76
C SER A 55 -2.80 -10.32 -20.09
N ALA A 56 -3.79 -10.31 -19.19
CA ALA A 56 -4.22 -11.50 -18.44
C ALA A 56 -5.46 -12.18 -19.06
N GLU A 57 -6.06 -11.59 -20.10
CA GLU A 57 -7.09 -12.20 -20.97
C GLU A 57 -6.47 -12.99 -22.12
#